data_AF-A0A9W8TEQ8-F1
#
_entry.id   AF-A0A9W8TEQ8-F1
#
_cell.length_a   1.000
_cell.length_b   1.000
_cell.length_c   1.000
_cell.angle_alpha   90.00
_cell.angle_beta   90.00
_cell.angle_gamma   90.00
#
_symmetry.space_group_name_H-M   'P 1'
#
loop_
_entity.id
_entity.type
_entity.pdbx_description
1 polymer ?
#
loop_
_entity_poly.entity_id
_entity_poly.type
_entity_poly.pdbx_seq_one_letter_code
_entity_poly.pdbx_strand_id
1 'polypeptide(L)'
;MSGNYFGLSSVLQKLEIPPDFTRYEEITEASTIVALDLWKQGVVQTLNELLAILRSTGESKLTVKDQGDIAFLCVPFEGICPWNDATQGGQSDSWVPVESMPIAKSILVLLPFSCSLQALVSQILTQNLRPIFRANPHPHLHTATGRKMGKPVGGHLAMQDYYEDQRWKKYPGIGSVVFWCVQNLESEAYENIWHLIIPPVMALLDDYEARYKLQGVEIVQELLRHVPKGLLRRTGVDGLLRQSLKNSLSNLQSPESPQLLRSAISASVNLTLLTTTVPPAGKPSSDRFDQLSSLLGEGIITGIWLYAEDKPVVVTATFDALPPLLEALGIGSARFLQALVPQLTHALIPRPLVDRDVQMQLSAIRVLETLMDVCKPRMKSWSETMLDGIGRCWVGLYDEEQRDATVNSEKRPKYLQGRDEVKRRLPKLCSKLIRVCPDIMQNYIPRFMEADRTLFQGLFIDVDS
;
A
#
# COMPACT_ATOMS: atom_id res chain seq x y z
N MET A 1 -0.20 36.53 33.87
CA MET A 1 0.49 36.01 32.66
C MET A 1 0.78 34.51 32.72
N SER A 2 0.62 33.85 33.87
CA SER A 2 0.86 32.42 34.11
C SER A 2 -0.38 31.51 33.99
N GLY A 3 -1.59 32.07 33.83
CA GLY A 3 -2.84 31.30 33.81
C GLY A 3 -3.09 30.49 32.52
N ASN A 4 -2.78 31.05 31.34
CA ASN A 4 -3.07 30.37 30.06
C ASN A 4 -2.14 29.19 29.78
N TYR A 5 -0.88 29.24 30.22
CA TYR A 5 0.08 28.14 30.03
C TYR A 5 -0.28 26.91 30.87
N PHE A 6 -0.82 27.10 32.07
CA PHE A 6 -1.28 25.99 32.91
C PHE A 6 -2.47 25.25 32.30
N GLY A 7 -3.37 26.00 31.64
CA GLY A 7 -4.50 25.43 30.89
C GLY A 7 -4.05 24.61 29.68
N LEU A 8 -3.09 25.11 28.89
CA LEU A 8 -2.58 24.41 27.72
C LEU A 8 -1.93 23.07 28.10
N SER A 9 -1.01 23.05 29.08
CA SER A 9 -0.34 21.81 29.49
C SER A 9 -1.32 20.76 30.02
N SER A 10 -2.36 21.17 30.76
CA SER A 10 -3.40 20.25 31.25
C SER A 10 -4.23 19.64 30.10
N VAL A 11 -4.55 20.43 29.08
CA VAL A 11 -5.30 19.97 27.90
C VAL A 11 -4.45 19.01 27.07
N LEU A 12 -3.17 19.30 26.87
CA LEU A 12 -2.25 18.42 26.14
C LEU A 12 -2.08 17.07 26.85
N GLN A 13 -1.98 17.04 28.18
CA GLN A 13 -1.88 15.79 28.93
C GLN A 13 -3.13 14.91 28.76
N LYS A 14 -4.32 15.50 28.63
CA LYS A 14 -5.56 14.75 28.37
C LYS A 14 -5.63 14.18 26.94
N LEU A 15 -4.90 14.77 26.00
CA LEU A 15 -4.81 14.30 24.61
C LEU A 15 -3.74 13.23 24.40
N GLU A 16 -2.90 12.93 25.40
CA GLU A 16 -1.96 11.82 25.33
C GLU A 16 -2.72 10.51 25.14
N ILE A 17 -2.37 9.79 24.07
CA ILE A 17 -3.08 8.57 23.69
C ILE A 17 -2.62 7.42 24.61
N PRO A 18 -3.53 6.76 25.33
CA PRO A 18 -3.20 5.63 26.18
C PRO A 18 -2.44 4.52 25.43
N PRO A 19 -1.31 4.01 25.98
CA PRO A 19 -0.49 3.01 25.30
C PRO A 19 -1.23 1.67 25.07
N ASP A 20 -2.27 1.41 25.85
CA ASP A 20 -3.10 0.20 25.76
C ASP A 20 -3.82 0.09 24.42
N PHE A 21 -4.06 1.20 23.72
CA PHE A 21 -4.65 1.17 22.38
C PHE A 21 -3.80 0.42 21.34
N THR A 22 -2.48 0.27 21.57
CA THR A 22 -1.62 -0.54 20.70
C THR A 22 -2.01 -2.03 20.69
N ARG A 23 -2.56 -2.54 21.78
CA ARG A 23 -2.99 -3.94 21.94
C ARG A 23 -4.46 -4.05 22.27
N TYR A 24 -5.27 -3.10 21.79
CA TYR A 24 -6.69 -2.99 22.14
C TYR A 24 -7.45 -4.32 21.97
N GLU A 25 -7.17 -5.06 20.89
CA GLU A 25 -7.82 -6.33 20.57
C GLU A 25 -7.46 -7.48 21.53
N GLU A 26 -6.33 -7.36 22.26
CA GLU A 26 -5.85 -8.35 23.22
C GLU A 26 -6.35 -8.07 24.65
N ILE A 27 -6.97 -6.91 24.89
CA ILE A 27 -7.43 -6.50 26.22
C ILE A 27 -8.70 -7.27 26.59
N THR A 28 -8.64 -8.04 27.67
CA THR A 28 -9.78 -8.78 28.22
C THR A 28 -10.35 -8.16 29.49
N GLU A 29 -9.63 -7.21 30.10
CA GLU A 29 -10.01 -6.57 31.36
C GLU A 29 -11.08 -5.48 31.13
N ALA A 30 -12.29 -5.72 31.66
CA ALA A 30 -13.42 -4.80 31.50
C ALA A 30 -13.16 -3.40 32.06
N SER A 31 -12.40 -3.27 33.16
CA SER A 31 -12.04 -1.96 33.74
C SER A 31 -11.19 -1.12 32.79
N THR A 32 -10.26 -1.76 32.08
CA THR A 32 -9.35 -1.11 31.14
C THR A 32 -10.12 -0.67 29.90
N ILE A 33 -11.00 -1.51 29.37
CA ILE A 33 -11.88 -1.16 28.23
C ILE A 33 -12.76 0.04 28.57
N VAL A 34 -13.41 0.06 29.74
CA VAL A 34 -14.25 1.19 30.18
C VAL A 34 -13.43 2.48 30.30
N ALA A 35 -12.21 2.42 30.82
CA ALA A 35 -11.33 3.59 30.92
C ALA A 35 -10.95 4.14 29.53
N LEU A 36 -10.67 3.26 28.57
CA LEU A 36 -10.34 3.63 27.19
C LEU A 36 -11.55 4.23 26.46
N ASP A 37 -12.75 3.69 26.66
CA ASP A 37 -13.98 4.25 26.10
C ASP A 37 -14.32 5.63 26.69
N LEU A 38 -14.14 5.81 28.00
CA LEU A 38 -14.31 7.11 28.65
C LEU A 38 -13.32 8.14 28.11
N TRP A 39 -12.06 7.75 27.92
CA TRP A 39 -11.06 8.61 27.29
C TRP A 39 -11.50 8.98 25.86
N LYS A 40 -11.90 7.99 25.04
CA LYS A 40 -12.34 8.19 23.66
C LYS A 40 -13.51 9.17 23.55
N GLN A 41 -14.49 9.09 24.47
CA GLN A 41 -15.60 10.04 24.54
C GLN A 41 -15.16 11.46 24.92
N GLY A 42 -14.14 11.60 25.77
CA GLY A 42 -13.60 12.89 26.22
C GLY A 42 -12.68 13.59 25.22
N VAL A 43 -12.12 12.89 24.24
CA VAL A 43 -11.17 13.45 23.25
C VAL A 43 -11.80 14.59 22.45
N VAL A 44 -13.03 14.44 21.96
CA VAL A 44 -13.69 15.46 21.13
C VAL A 44 -13.88 16.76 21.90
N GLN A 45 -14.29 16.66 23.16
CA GLN A 45 -14.41 17.84 24.03
C GLN A 45 -13.05 18.48 24.26
N THR A 46 -12.02 17.69 24.54
CA THR A 46 -10.66 18.18 24.81
C THR A 46 -10.05 18.88 23.59
N LEU A 47 -10.28 18.37 22.37
CA LEU A 47 -9.85 19.02 21.13
C LEU A 47 -10.59 20.35 20.88
N ASN A 48 -11.89 20.42 21.21
CA ASN A 48 -12.64 21.68 21.13
C ASN A 48 -12.14 22.71 22.15
N GLU A 49 -11.81 22.28 23.37
CA GLU A 49 -11.17 23.13 24.39
C GLU A 49 -9.82 23.66 23.89
N LEU A 50 -8.98 22.81 23.29
CA LEU A 50 -7.71 23.21 22.69
C LEU A 50 -7.91 24.22 21.56
N LEU A 51 -8.86 23.97 20.66
CA LEU A 51 -9.18 24.88 19.55
C LEU A 51 -9.64 26.25 20.06
N ALA A 52 -10.45 26.30 21.12
CA ALA A 52 -10.88 27.54 21.76
C ALA A 52 -9.70 28.30 22.39
N ILE A 53 -8.79 27.58 23.06
CA ILE A 53 -7.56 28.15 23.62
C ILE A 53 -6.69 28.74 22.50
N LEU A 54 -6.51 28.03 21.39
CA LEU A 54 -5.72 28.52 20.25
C LEU A 54 -6.32 29.80 19.64
N ARG A 55 -7.64 29.83 19.42
CA ARG A 55 -8.34 31.02 18.90
C ARG A 55 -8.27 32.22 19.85
N SER A 56 -8.26 31.99 21.16
CA SER A 56 -8.22 33.06 22.17
C SER A 56 -6.81 33.56 22.49
N THR A 57 -5.77 32.74 22.28
CA THR A 57 -4.41 33.05 22.75
C THR A 57 -3.66 34.02 21.82
N GLY A 58 -4.12 34.18 20.56
CA GLY A 58 -3.50 35.05 19.57
C GLY A 58 -2.15 34.50 19.07
N GLU A 59 -1.85 34.74 17.79
CA GLU A 59 -0.73 34.13 17.03
C GLU A 59 0.67 34.38 17.62
N SER A 60 0.86 35.44 18.42
CA SER A 60 2.19 35.91 18.84
C SER A 60 2.72 35.29 20.14
N LYS A 61 2.02 34.34 20.77
CA LYS A 61 2.39 33.80 22.09
C LYS A 61 2.87 32.34 22.12
N LEU A 62 2.63 31.56 21.07
CA LEU A 62 3.01 30.14 21.04
C LEU A 62 4.44 29.98 20.53
N THR A 63 5.30 29.32 21.31
CA THR A 63 6.64 28.99 20.83
C THR A 63 6.57 27.89 19.76
N VAL A 64 7.60 27.79 18.90
CA VAL A 64 7.70 26.69 17.92
C VAL A 64 7.68 25.33 18.61
N LYS A 65 8.21 25.24 19.84
CA LYS A 65 8.15 24.03 20.65
C LYS A 65 6.71 23.68 21.02
N ASP A 66 5.94 24.63 21.56
CA ASP A 66 4.54 24.41 21.93
C ASP A 66 3.70 24.00 20.72
N GLN A 67 3.93 24.62 19.56
CA GLN A 67 3.26 24.26 18.31
C GLN A 67 3.60 22.84 17.86
N GLY A 68 4.87 22.43 17.99
CA GLY A 68 5.31 21.08 17.70
C GLY A 68 4.69 20.03 18.62
N ASP A 69 4.61 20.32 19.92
CA ASP A 69 3.99 19.43 20.91
C ASP A 69 2.47 19.29 20.66
N ILE A 70 1.80 20.39 20.28
CA ILE A 70 0.38 20.38 19.87
C ILE A 70 0.20 19.55 18.60
N ALA A 71 1.02 19.79 17.56
CA ALA A 71 0.94 19.05 16.31
C ALA A 71 1.17 17.55 16.52
N PHE A 72 2.19 17.18 17.30
CA PHE A 72 2.50 15.79 17.66
C PHE A 72 1.29 15.05 18.25
N LEU A 73 0.53 15.71 19.13
CA LEU A 73 -0.67 15.13 19.75
C LEU A 73 -1.91 15.19 18.86
N CYS A 74 -2.03 16.17 17.95
CA CYS A 74 -3.23 16.34 17.13
C CYS A 74 -3.21 15.55 15.82
N VAL A 75 -2.02 15.33 15.22
CA VAL A 75 -1.87 14.61 13.94
C VAL A 75 -2.53 13.22 13.94
N PRO A 76 -2.38 12.39 14.98
CA PRO A 76 -3.02 11.07 14.99
C PRO A 76 -4.55 11.10 14.85
N PHE A 77 -5.20 12.20 15.26
CA PHE A 77 -6.64 12.38 15.17
C PHE A 77 -7.12 12.91 13.82
N GLU A 78 -6.23 13.34 12.92
CA GLU A 78 -6.60 13.87 11.60
C GLU A 78 -7.21 12.76 10.70
N GLY A 79 -6.84 11.49 10.95
CA GLY A 79 -7.39 10.33 10.24
C GLY A 79 -6.95 10.18 8.78
N ILE A 80 -6.05 11.05 8.30
CA ILE A 80 -5.55 11.04 6.91
C ILE A 80 -4.38 10.07 6.81
N CYS A 81 -4.67 8.78 6.80
CA CYS A 81 -3.65 7.73 6.67
C CYS A 81 -4.06 6.71 5.62
N PRO A 82 -3.25 6.44 4.57
CA PRO A 82 -3.61 5.51 3.49
C PRO A 82 -3.91 4.08 3.97
N TRP A 83 -3.27 3.64 5.06
CA TRP A 83 -3.49 2.31 5.63
C TRP A 83 -4.82 2.16 6.37
N ASN A 84 -5.55 3.26 6.63
CA ASN A 84 -6.88 3.24 7.23
C ASN A 84 -8.00 3.25 6.16
N ASP A 85 -7.65 3.24 4.87
CA ASP A 85 -8.62 3.26 3.77
C ASP A 85 -9.31 1.90 3.62
N ALA A 86 -10.57 1.83 4.08
CA ALA A 86 -11.41 0.65 3.98
C ALA A 86 -11.60 0.16 2.53
N THR A 87 -11.47 1.03 1.52
CA THR A 87 -11.55 0.63 0.11
C THR A 87 -10.36 -0.22 -0.34
N GLN A 88 -9.24 -0.14 0.37
CA GLN A 88 -8.01 -0.89 0.10
C GLN A 88 -7.82 -2.11 1.02
N GLY A 89 -8.80 -2.37 1.90
CA GLY A 89 -8.72 -3.38 2.95
C GLY A 89 -8.09 -2.89 4.25
N GLY A 90 -7.89 -1.58 4.39
CA GLY A 90 -7.35 -0.96 5.59
C GLY A 90 -8.31 -1.06 6.76
N GLN A 91 -7.77 -1.34 7.95
CA GLN A 91 -8.53 -1.28 9.19
C GLN A 91 -8.33 0.10 9.82
N SER A 92 -9.43 0.83 10.00
CA SER A 92 -9.36 2.12 10.68
C SER A 92 -8.96 1.92 12.14
N ASP A 93 -8.06 2.76 12.62
CA ASP A 93 -7.72 2.86 14.05
C ASP A 93 -8.99 3.03 14.89
N SER A 94 -9.41 1.95 15.55
CA SER A 94 -10.67 1.89 16.32
C SER A 94 -10.79 2.98 17.39
N TRP A 95 -9.66 3.52 17.84
CA TRP A 95 -9.58 4.51 18.90
C TRP A 95 -9.79 5.96 18.42
N VAL A 96 -9.75 6.25 17.11
CA VAL A 96 -9.97 7.61 16.55
C VAL A 96 -11.46 7.87 16.34
N PRO A 97 -12.10 8.81 17.07
CA PRO A 97 -13.48 9.19 16.80
C PRO A 97 -13.61 9.91 15.45
N VAL A 98 -14.63 9.60 14.64
CA VAL A 98 -14.86 10.30 13.35
C VAL A 98 -15.08 11.80 13.54
N GLU A 99 -15.69 12.19 14.65
CA GLU A 99 -15.95 13.59 15.03
C GLU A 99 -14.66 14.38 15.36
N SER A 100 -13.57 13.71 15.75
CA SER A 100 -12.31 14.41 16.07
C SER A 100 -11.56 14.89 14.83
N MET A 101 -11.74 14.21 13.69
CA MET A 101 -11.02 14.49 12.43
C MET A 101 -11.14 15.95 11.95
N PRO A 102 -12.34 16.54 11.79
CA PRO A 102 -12.45 17.93 11.33
C PRO A 102 -11.88 18.94 12.34
N ILE A 103 -11.93 18.63 13.64
CA ILE A 103 -11.41 19.50 14.70
C ILE A 103 -9.88 19.47 14.69
N ALA A 104 -9.29 18.28 14.65
CA ALA A 104 -7.84 18.08 14.56
C ALA A 104 -7.28 18.77 13.31
N LYS A 105 -7.91 18.60 12.14
CA LYS A 105 -7.53 19.30 10.92
C LYS A 105 -7.59 20.82 11.06
N SER A 106 -8.63 21.34 11.71
CA SER A 106 -8.75 22.78 11.97
C SER A 106 -7.63 23.30 12.88
N ILE A 107 -7.23 22.52 13.89
CA ILE A 107 -6.09 22.85 14.77
C ILE A 107 -4.80 22.88 13.95
N LEU A 108 -4.52 21.83 13.17
CA LEU A 108 -3.28 21.72 12.39
C LEU A 108 -3.14 22.82 11.33
N VAL A 109 -4.25 23.28 10.73
CA VAL A 109 -4.23 24.42 9.81
C VAL A 109 -3.91 25.74 10.53
N LEU A 110 -4.25 25.88 11.80
CA LEU A 110 -4.00 27.09 12.57
C LEU A 110 -2.53 27.23 13.05
N LEU A 111 -1.77 26.14 13.14
CA LEU A 111 -0.39 26.18 13.67
C LEU A 111 0.64 26.86 12.73
N PRO A 112 0.65 26.61 11.41
CA PRO A 112 1.64 27.19 10.48
C PRO A 112 1.53 28.70 10.27
N PHE A 113 0.50 29.37 10.78
CA PHE A 113 0.40 30.83 10.69
C PHE A 113 1.47 31.54 11.53
N SER A 114 2.05 30.86 12.52
CA SER A 114 3.01 31.43 13.47
C SER A 114 4.46 30.99 13.25
N CYS A 115 4.72 29.94 12.45
CA CYS A 115 6.07 29.52 12.04
C CYS A 115 6.06 28.78 10.69
N SER A 116 7.20 28.67 10.01
CA SER A 116 7.25 27.89 8.77
C SER A 116 6.97 26.41 9.03
N LEU A 117 6.22 25.77 8.14
CA LEU A 117 5.91 24.34 8.20
C LEU A 117 7.17 23.46 8.37
N GLN A 118 8.26 23.84 7.71
CA GLN A 118 9.55 23.17 7.84
C GLN A 118 10.14 23.27 9.27
N ALA A 119 10.01 24.43 9.92
CA ALA A 119 10.47 24.60 11.30
C ALA A 119 9.65 23.73 12.27
N LEU A 120 8.34 23.62 12.03
CA LEU A 120 7.44 22.75 12.78
C LEU A 120 7.81 21.27 12.62
N VAL A 121 7.99 20.79 11.39
CA VAL A 121 8.41 19.40 11.14
C VAL A 121 9.78 19.10 11.75
N SER A 122 10.73 20.03 11.62
CA SER A 122 12.06 19.90 12.23
C SER A 122 12.00 19.81 13.74
N GLN A 123 11.13 20.60 14.38
CA GLN A 123 10.87 20.51 15.81
C GLN A 123 10.36 19.11 16.15
N ILE A 124 9.30 18.63 15.48
CA ILE A 124 8.62 17.37 15.84
C ILE A 124 9.60 16.20 15.72
N LEU A 125 10.37 16.18 14.64
CA LEU A 125 11.41 15.17 14.41
C LEU A 125 12.49 15.21 15.50
N THR A 126 12.89 16.40 15.95
CA THR A 126 14.00 16.57 16.91
C THR A 126 13.59 16.33 18.36
N GLN A 127 12.44 16.84 18.78
CA GLN A 127 12.02 16.90 20.17
C GLN A 127 11.06 15.76 20.55
N ASN A 128 10.20 15.33 19.63
CA ASN A 128 9.17 14.33 19.93
C ASN A 128 9.57 12.94 19.38
N LEU A 129 9.88 12.83 18.08
CA LEU A 129 10.16 11.53 17.45
C LEU A 129 11.55 10.98 17.81
N ARG A 130 12.61 11.79 17.72
CA ARG A 130 13.98 11.31 17.95
C ARG A 130 14.16 10.64 19.32
N PRO A 131 13.68 11.15 20.47
CA PRO A 131 13.82 10.46 21.75
C PRO A 131 13.14 9.09 21.80
N ILE A 132 12.00 8.94 21.12
CA ILE A 132 11.22 7.70 21.06
C ILE A 132 12.00 6.62 20.29
N PHE A 133 12.52 6.95 19.11
CA PHE A 133 13.22 6.00 18.24
C PHE A 133 14.70 5.79 18.62
N ARG A 134 15.34 6.74 19.32
CA ARG A 134 16.73 6.61 19.78
C ARG A 134 16.91 5.49 20.81
N ALA A 135 15.85 5.12 21.51
CA ALA A 135 15.89 4.05 22.49
C ALA A 135 16.31 2.70 21.88
N ASN A 136 15.89 2.44 20.63
CA ASN A 136 16.20 1.20 19.91
C ASN A 136 16.76 1.58 18.53
N PRO A 137 18.08 1.84 18.43
CA PRO A 137 18.69 2.26 17.18
C PRO A 137 18.71 1.11 16.16
N HIS A 138 18.39 1.42 14.90
CA HIS A 138 18.35 0.41 13.84
C HIS A 138 19.76 -0.12 13.51
N PRO A 139 19.99 -1.46 13.47
CA PRO A 139 21.32 -2.05 13.33
C PRO A 139 22.07 -1.66 12.04
N HIS A 140 21.35 -1.42 10.96
CA HIS A 140 21.94 -1.11 9.65
C HIS A 140 22.00 0.39 9.33
N LEU A 141 21.74 1.27 10.30
CA LEU A 141 21.76 2.72 10.09
C LEU A 141 22.74 3.42 11.03
N HIS A 142 23.46 4.39 10.47
CA HIS A 142 24.25 5.30 11.29
C HIS A 142 23.35 6.39 11.88
N THR A 143 23.16 6.38 13.19
CA THR A 143 22.19 7.25 13.90
C THR A 143 22.42 8.76 13.71
N ALA A 144 23.67 9.21 13.51
CA ALA A 144 23.95 10.63 13.32
C ALA A 144 23.85 11.11 11.86
N THR A 145 23.87 10.20 10.87
CA THR A 145 23.93 10.57 9.45
C THR A 145 22.81 9.98 8.61
N GLY A 146 22.05 9.01 9.14
CA GLY A 146 21.01 8.28 8.40
C GLY A 146 21.56 7.43 7.25
N ARG A 147 22.87 7.18 7.20
CA ARG A 147 23.50 6.38 6.15
C ARG A 147 23.40 4.88 6.44
N LYS A 148 23.27 4.08 5.39
CA LYS A 148 23.34 2.62 5.48
C LYS A 148 24.72 2.19 5.97
N MET A 149 24.73 1.25 6.90
CA MET A 149 25.92 0.59 7.40
C MET A 149 26.12 -0.76 6.69
N GLY A 150 27.37 -1.09 6.36
CA GLY A 150 27.70 -2.37 5.71
C GLY A 150 27.69 -3.57 6.65
N LYS A 151 27.84 -3.33 7.97
CA LYS A 151 27.74 -4.36 9.02
C LYS A 151 26.75 -3.90 10.09
N PRO A 152 25.90 -4.81 10.61
CA PRO A 152 24.97 -4.45 11.68
C PRO A 152 25.73 -4.08 12.96
N VAL A 153 25.30 -2.99 13.60
CA VAL A 153 25.76 -2.59 14.93
C VAL A 153 25.14 -3.53 15.96
N GLY A 154 25.95 -4.20 16.78
CA GLY A 154 25.49 -5.24 17.72
C GLY A 154 25.83 -6.68 17.28
N GLY A 155 26.49 -6.84 16.13
CA GLY A 155 26.92 -8.16 15.66
C GLY A 155 25.81 -8.96 15.01
N HIS A 156 25.92 -10.29 15.07
CA HIS A 156 25.12 -11.20 14.23
C HIS A 156 23.67 -11.31 14.72
N LEU A 157 23.43 -11.09 16.01
CA LEU A 157 22.12 -11.12 16.66
C LEU A 157 21.47 -9.73 16.75
N ALA A 158 22.10 -8.70 16.20
CA ALA A 158 21.64 -7.32 16.34
C ALA A 158 20.19 -7.08 15.89
N MET A 159 19.71 -7.82 14.88
CA MET A 159 18.32 -7.72 14.44
C MET A 159 17.35 -8.37 15.42
N GLN A 160 17.77 -9.40 16.15
CA GLN A 160 16.95 -10.01 17.20
C GLN A 160 16.81 -9.05 18.39
N ASP A 161 17.94 -8.52 18.86
CA ASP A 161 17.98 -7.52 19.93
C ASP A 161 17.18 -6.27 19.56
N TYR A 162 17.16 -5.91 18.27
CA TYR A 162 16.40 -4.76 17.76
C TYR A 162 14.88 -4.91 17.89
N TYR A 163 14.36 -6.14 17.88
CA TYR A 163 12.93 -6.39 18.08
C TYR A 163 12.54 -6.39 19.56
N GLU A 164 13.50 -6.45 20.48
CA GLU A 164 13.25 -6.37 21.90
C GLU A 164 12.97 -4.92 22.34
N ASP A 165 12.04 -4.75 23.29
CA ASP A 165 11.74 -3.47 23.96
C ASP A 165 11.49 -2.24 23.05
N GLN A 166 10.84 -2.44 21.90
CA GLN A 166 10.47 -1.39 20.95
C GLN A 166 9.56 -0.29 21.57
N ARG A 167 10.17 0.73 22.19
CA ARG A 167 9.48 1.80 22.93
C ARG A 167 8.48 2.58 22.09
N TRP A 168 8.75 2.74 20.80
CA TRP A 168 7.88 3.46 19.88
C TRP A 168 6.49 2.81 19.76
N LYS A 169 6.36 1.50 20.00
CA LYS A 169 5.06 0.80 20.04
C LYS A 169 4.17 1.25 21.19
N LYS A 170 4.71 1.91 22.23
CA LYS A 170 3.91 2.50 23.32
C LYS A 170 3.22 3.81 22.92
N TYR A 171 3.42 4.30 21.71
CA TYR A 171 2.83 5.54 21.21
C TYR A 171 1.90 5.21 20.03
N PRO A 172 0.61 4.97 20.28
CA PRO A 172 -0.37 4.82 19.21
C PRO A 172 -0.39 6.05 18.29
N GLY A 173 -0.59 5.85 16.99
CA GLY A 173 -0.58 6.94 16.01
C GLY A 173 0.79 7.49 15.63
N ILE A 174 1.90 6.93 16.16
CA ILE A 174 3.26 7.36 15.81
C ILE A 174 3.54 7.27 14.31
N GLY A 175 2.99 6.25 13.62
CA GLY A 175 3.08 6.10 12.16
C GLY A 175 2.44 7.28 11.43
N SER A 176 1.28 7.76 11.91
CA SER A 176 0.59 8.94 11.37
C SER A 176 1.41 10.21 11.52
N VAL A 177 2.10 10.37 12.66
CA VAL A 177 3.02 11.51 12.87
C VAL A 177 4.20 11.46 11.90
N VAL A 178 4.82 10.29 11.73
CA VAL A 178 5.93 10.12 10.78
C VAL A 178 5.46 10.41 9.36
N PHE A 179 4.31 9.88 8.95
CA PHE A 179 3.71 10.13 7.64
C PHE A 179 3.44 11.62 7.41
N TRP A 180 2.82 12.30 8.38
CA TRP A 180 2.56 13.73 8.31
C TRP A 180 3.85 14.53 8.17
N CYS A 181 4.92 14.16 8.88
CA CYS A 181 6.22 14.79 8.68
C CYS A 181 6.71 14.61 7.24
N VAL A 182 6.70 13.39 6.69
CA VAL A 182 7.15 13.13 5.31
C VAL A 182 6.32 13.90 4.27
N GLN A 183 5.00 13.93 4.43
CA GLN A 183 4.08 14.59 3.51
C GLN A 183 4.30 16.12 3.46
N ASN A 184 4.71 16.72 4.58
CA ASN A 184 4.90 18.17 4.72
C ASN A 184 6.36 18.61 4.49
N LEU A 185 7.22 17.73 3.98
CA LEU A 185 8.62 18.03 3.71
C LEU A 185 8.89 18.33 2.24
N GLU A 186 9.52 19.47 2.01
CA GLU A 186 10.02 19.86 0.69
C GLU A 186 11.32 19.13 0.33
N SER A 187 11.57 18.94 -0.97
CA SER A 187 12.75 18.22 -1.49
C SER A 187 14.08 18.75 -0.95
N GLU A 188 14.21 20.07 -0.75
CA GLU A 188 15.45 20.71 -0.26
C GLU A 188 15.69 20.46 1.24
N ALA A 189 14.61 20.26 2.00
CA ALA A 189 14.70 20.05 3.45
C ALA A 189 15.33 18.70 3.81
N TYR A 190 15.15 17.68 2.95
CA TYR A 190 15.57 16.30 3.23
C TYR A 190 17.04 16.16 3.62
N GLU A 191 17.95 16.93 3.01
CA GLU A 191 19.39 16.86 3.31
C GLU A 191 19.69 17.15 4.79
N ASN A 192 18.95 18.07 5.41
CA ASN A 192 19.19 18.51 6.78
C ASN A 192 18.58 17.56 7.82
N ILE A 193 17.42 16.99 7.51
CA ILE A 193 16.64 16.15 8.45
C ILE A 193 16.73 14.65 8.16
N TRP A 194 17.50 14.24 7.14
CA TRP A 194 17.62 12.85 6.70
C TRP A 194 17.87 11.86 7.84
N HIS A 195 18.80 12.24 8.73
CA HIS A 195 19.22 11.44 9.87
C HIS A 195 18.14 11.28 10.96
N LEU A 196 17.11 12.13 10.95
CA LEU A 196 15.97 12.06 11.87
C LEU A 196 14.80 11.28 11.27
N ILE A 197 14.60 11.33 9.95
CA ILE A 197 13.44 10.71 9.30
C ILE A 197 13.66 9.24 8.95
N ILE A 198 14.86 8.87 8.50
CA ILE A 198 15.13 7.50 8.06
C ILE A 198 15.03 6.45 9.18
N PRO A 199 15.51 6.70 10.42
CA PRO A 199 15.36 5.70 11.47
C PRO A 199 13.90 5.35 11.81
N PRO A 200 12.96 6.31 12.00
CA PRO A 200 11.54 6.00 12.14
C PRO A 200 10.94 5.25 10.94
N VAL A 201 11.27 5.65 9.71
CA VAL A 201 10.79 4.98 8.48
C VAL A 201 11.23 3.52 8.44
N MET A 202 12.52 3.27 8.69
CA MET A 202 13.06 1.90 8.71
C MET A 202 12.50 1.10 9.87
N ALA A 203 12.26 1.70 11.04
CA ALA A 203 11.71 1.00 12.18
C ALA A 203 10.31 0.45 11.93
N LEU A 204 9.45 1.22 11.27
CA LEU A 204 8.12 0.76 10.87
C LEU A 204 8.22 -0.30 9.76
N LEU A 205 9.06 -0.06 8.75
CA LEU A 205 9.19 -0.95 7.58
C LEU A 205 9.80 -2.32 7.92
N ASP A 206 10.79 -2.36 8.82
CA ASP A 206 11.49 -3.60 9.20
C ASP A 206 10.82 -4.35 10.36
N ASP A 207 9.75 -3.81 10.97
CA ASP A 207 9.03 -4.48 12.04
C ASP A 207 8.47 -5.85 11.62
N TYR A 208 8.33 -6.80 12.54
CA TYR A 208 7.79 -8.13 12.21
C TYR A 208 6.26 -8.13 12.03
N GLU A 209 5.53 -7.19 12.64
CA GLU A 209 4.07 -7.11 12.53
C GLU A 209 3.65 -6.44 11.22
N ALA A 210 2.70 -7.05 10.52
CA ALA A 210 2.28 -6.60 9.19
C ALA A 210 1.67 -5.19 9.19
N ARG A 211 0.92 -4.82 10.24
CA ARG A 211 0.34 -3.48 10.41
C ARG A 211 1.39 -2.37 10.38
N TYR A 212 2.51 -2.56 11.07
CA TYR A 212 3.59 -1.55 11.09
C TYR A 212 4.38 -1.58 9.79
N LYS A 213 4.60 -2.75 9.20
CA LYS A 213 5.18 -2.84 7.84
C LYS A 213 4.36 -2.06 6.84
N LEU A 214 3.03 -2.20 6.85
CA LEU A 214 2.13 -1.48 5.95
C LEU A 214 2.28 0.03 6.13
N GLN A 215 2.26 0.53 7.37
CA GLN A 215 2.54 1.94 7.66
C GLN A 215 3.91 2.37 7.10
N GLY A 216 4.96 1.58 7.34
CA GLY A 216 6.30 1.83 6.83
C GLY A 216 6.35 1.91 5.31
N VAL A 217 5.69 0.99 4.61
CA VAL A 217 5.61 0.96 3.14
C VAL A 217 4.89 2.19 2.60
N GLU A 218 3.76 2.59 3.19
CA GLU A 218 3.03 3.78 2.76
C GLU A 218 3.83 5.07 3.00
N ILE A 219 4.52 5.17 4.13
CA ILE A 219 5.43 6.28 4.41
C ILE A 219 6.57 6.31 3.38
N VAL A 220 7.10 5.15 2.98
CA VAL A 220 8.11 5.07 1.91
C VAL A 220 7.51 5.54 0.58
N GLN A 221 6.28 5.19 0.23
CA GLN A 221 5.64 5.69 -0.99
C GLN A 221 5.55 7.21 -0.99
N GLU A 222 5.17 7.82 0.14
CA GLU A 222 5.13 9.28 0.26
C GLU A 222 6.54 9.90 0.20
N LEU A 223 7.51 9.29 0.88
CA LEU A 223 8.92 9.72 0.85
C LEU A 223 9.47 9.78 -0.57
N LEU A 224 9.18 8.76 -1.38
CA LEU A 224 9.68 8.64 -2.75
C LEU A 224 9.13 9.70 -3.71
N ARG A 225 8.03 10.39 -3.36
CA ARG A 225 7.47 11.49 -4.17
C ARG A 225 8.34 12.75 -4.10
N HIS A 226 8.96 13.01 -2.95
CA HIS A 226 9.62 14.29 -2.67
C HIS A 226 11.14 14.17 -2.48
N VAL A 227 11.65 12.97 -2.16
CA VAL A 227 13.08 12.80 -1.83
C VAL A 227 13.99 12.98 -3.05
N PRO A 228 15.11 13.73 -2.92
CA PRO A 228 16.11 13.81 -3.97
C PRO A 228 16.74 12.44 -4.27
N LYS A 229 16.64 11.97 -5.53
CA LYS A 229 17.24 10.69 -5.97
C LYS A 229 18.74 10.55 -5.65
N GLY A 230 19.49 11.65 -5.66
CA GLY A 230 20.91 11.68 -5.35
C GLY A 230 21.19 11.37 -3.88
N LEU A 231 20.31 11.81 -2.97
CA LEU A 231 20.43 11.57 -1.53
C LEU A 231 20.24 10.09 -1.20
N LEU A 232 19.23 9.45 -1.79
CA LEU A 232 18.96 8.02 -1.63
C LEU A 232 20.18 7.16 -2.00
N ARG A 233 20.76 7.40 -3.18
CA ARG A 233 21.94 6.65 -3.66
C ARG A 233 23.18 6.95 -2.83
N ARG A 234 23.46 8.22 -2.52
CA ARG A 234 24.67 8.64 -1.79
C ARG A 234 24.70 8.13 -0.35
N THR A 235 23.53 7.95 0.26
CA THR A 235 23.40 7.43 1.63
C THR A 235 23.30 5.91 1.67
N GLY A 236 23.10 5.25 0.53
CA GLY A 236 22.91 3.80 0.41
C GLY A 236 21.56 3.31 0.95
N VAL A 237 20.65 4.22 1.32
CA VAL A 237 19.33 3.90 1.87
C VAL A 237 18.43 3.29 0.81
N ASP A 238 18.64 3.59 -0.47
CA ASP A 238 17.95 2.93 -1.56
C ASP A 238 18.11 1.40 -1.51
N GLY A 239 19.32 0.92 -1.24
CA GLY A 239 19.59 -0.51 -1.08
C GLY A 239 19.02 -1.10 0.20
N LEU A 240 18.84 -0.30 1.24
CA LEU A 240 18.21 -0.74 2.49
C LEU A 240 16.69 -0.86 2.28
N LEU A 241 16.05 0.16 1.74
CA LEU A 241 14.62 0.17 1.41
C LEU A 241 14.26 -0.99 0.47
N ARG A 242 15.06 -1.25 -0.57
CA ARG A 242 14.82 -2.41 -1.46
C ARG A 242 14.80 -3.74 -0.70
N GLN A 243 15.72 -3.94 0.25
CA GLN A 243 15.77 -5.18 1.03
C GLN A 243 14.53 -5.32 1.91
N SER A 244 14.15 -4.26 2.61
CA SER A 244 13.02 -4.26 3.53
C SER A 244 11.67 -4.38 2.80
N LEU A 245 11.54 -3.77 1.63
CA LEU A 245 10.39 -3.95 0.74
C LEU A 245 10.29 -5.39 0.23
N LYS A 246 11.42 -6.00 -0.17
CA LYS A 246 11.46 -7.43 -0.55
C LYS A 246 11.06 -8.32 0.62
N ASN A 247 11.54 -8.04 1.83
CA ASN A 247 11.16 -8.78 3.04
C ASN A 247 9.66 -8.62 3.37
N SER A 248 9.02 -7.53 2.97
CA SER A 248 7.58 -7.33 3.18
C SER A 248 6.73 -8.26 2.32
N LEU A 249 7.27 -8.74 1.18
CA LEU A 249 6.56 -9.65 0.28
C LEU A 249 6.36 -11.06 0.84
N SER A 250 7.09 -11.45 1.89
CA SER A 250 6.92 -12.76 2.54
C SER A 250 5.83 -12.75 3.62
N ASN A 251 5.23 -11.59 3.94
CA ASN A 251 4.16 -11.50 4.91
C ASN A 251 2.82 -11.86 4.26
N LEU A 252 2.49 -13.15 4.26
CA LEU A 252 1.33 -13.73 3.56
C LEU A 252 0.18 -14.18 4.48
N GLN A 253 0.35 -14.03 5.80
CA GLN A 253 -0.52 -14.66 6.81
C GLN A 253 -1.41 -13.65 7.54
N SER A 254 -1.19 -12.36 7.36
CA SER A 254 -1.87 -11.31 8.11
C SER A 254 -3.10 -10.78 7.34
N PRO A 255 -4.09 -10.20 8.03
CA PRO A 255 -5.22 -9.57 7.36
C PRO A 255 -4.78 -8.37 6.51
N GLU A 256 -3.68 -7.69 6.87
CA GLU A 256 -3.11 -6.58 6.13
C GLU A 256 -2.30 -7.02 4.90
N SER A 257 -1.97 -8.30 4.76
CA SER A 257 -1.15 -8.85 3.67
C SER A 257 -1.57 -8.34 2.28
N PRO A 258 -2.86 -8.35 1.87
CA PRO A 258 -3.24 -7.89 0.53
C PRO A 258 -2.86 -6.42 0.27
N GLN A 259 -3.11 -5.54 1.24
CA GLN A 259 -2.76 -4.13 1.10
C GLN A 259 -1.25 -3.92 1.16
N LEU A 260 -0.58 -4.58 2.11
CA LEU A 260 0.88 -4.55 2.26
C LEU A 260 1.58 -4.95 0.96
N LEU A 261 1.13 -6.01 0.29
CA LEU A 261 1.74 -6.48 -0.96
C LEU A 261 1.51 -5.49 -2.11
N ARG A 262 0.31 -4.96 -2.27
CA ARG A 262 0.03 -3.93 -3.30
C ARG A 262 0.97 -2.74 -3.14
N SER A 263 1.05 -2.22 -1.92
CA SER A 263 1.85 -1.05 -1.60
C SER A 263 3.35 -1.36 -1.69
N ALA A 264 3.80 -2.54 -1.27
CA ALA A 264 5.21 -2.92 -1.32
C ALA A 264 5.71 -3.13 -2.77
N ILE A 265 4.88 -3.73 -3.63
CA ILE A 265 5.19 -3.88 -5.07
C ILE A 265 5.25 -2.50 -5.72
N SER A 266 4.25 -1.63 -5.48
CA SER A 266 4.22 -0.25 -5.98
C SER A 266 5.45 0.55 -5.53
N ALA A 267 5.75 0.54 -4.23
CA ALA A 267 6.92 1.21 -3.65
C ALA A 267 8.23 0.69 -4.26
N SER A 268 8.36 -0.63 -4.48
CA SER A 268 9.54 -1.23 -5.08
C SER A 268 9.74 -0.78 -6.53
N VAL A 269 8.67 -0.75 -7.32
CA VAL A 269 8.71 -0.23 -8.70
C VAL A 269 9.12 1.24 -8.71
N ASN A 270 8.48 2.07 -7.88
CA ASN A 270 8.78 3.51 -7.79
C ASN A 270 10.23 3.76 -7.37
N LEU A 271 10.73 3.02 -6.36
CA LEU A 271 12.11 3.11 -5.90
C LEU A 271 13.10 2.72 -7.01
N THR A 272 12.85 1.61 -7.70
CA THR A 272 13.70 1.19 -8.83
C THR A 272 13.68 2.24 -9.93
N LEU A 273 12.52 2.73 -10.35
CA LEU A 273 12.43 3.76 -11.39
C LEU A 273 13.16 5.05 -10.98
N LEU A 274 12.95 5.54 -9.76
CA LEU A 274 13.60 6.75 -9.25
C LEU A 274 15.13 6.61 -9.18
N THR A 275 15.61 5.44 -8.76
CA THR A 275 17.03 5.17 -8.51
C THR A 275 17.76 4.50 -9.66
N THR A 276 17.14 4.30 -10.82
CA THR A 276 17.79 3.72 -12.02
C THR A 276 17.57 4.54 -13.29
N THR A 277 16.67 5.53 -13.27
CA THR A 277 16.50 6.45 -14.40
C THR A 277 17.67 7.44 -14.50
N VAL A 278 18.35 7.42 -15.65
CA VAL A 278 19.45 8.33 -15.97
C VAL A 278 18.97 9.35 -17.00
N PRO A 279 18.89 10.66 -16.66
CA PRO A 279 18.63 11.72 -17.63
C PRO A 279 19.89 12.04 -18.46
N PRO A 280 19.75 12.57 -19.70
CA PRO A 280 18.57 12.58 -20.56
C PRO A 280 18.75 11.55 -21.70
N ALA A 281 17.81 10.63 -21.90
CA ALA A 281 17.80 9.63 -22.98
C ALA A 281 18.81 8.46 -22.90
N GLY A 282 19.36 8.16 -21.71
CA GLY A 282 20.08 6.90 -21.51
C GLY A 282 19.16 5.69 -21.66
N LYS A 283 19.63 4.61 -22.30
CA LYS A 283 18.95 3.30 -22.26
C LYS A 283 18.68 2.92 -20.79
N PRO A 284 17.55 2.26 -20.47
CA PRO A 284 17.33 1.74 -19.13
C PRO A 284 18.55 0.92 -18.68
N SER A 285 19.04 1.17 -17.47
CA SER A 285 20.23 0.48 -16.97
C SER A 285 19.98 -1.03 -16.84
N SER A 286 21.04 -1.84 -16.93
CA SER A 286 20.95 -3.27 -16.60
C SER A 286 20.34 -3.46 -15.21
N ASP A 287 20.79 -2.66 -14.24
CA ASP A 287 20.28 -2.68 -12.87
C ASP A 287 18.77 -2.50 -12.78
N ARG A 288 18.15 -1.65 -13.63
CA ARG A 288 16.70 -1.49 -13.66
C ARG A 288 16.03 -2.80 -14.03
N PHE A 289 16.51 -3.41 -15.12
CA PHE A 289 15.99 -4.66 -15.60
C PHE A 289 16.16 -5.76 -14.54
N ASP A 290 17.35 -5.88 -13.95
CA ASP A 290 17.65 -6.91 -12.96
C ASP A 290 16.79 -6.75 -11.69
N GLN A 291 16.62 -5.53 -11.20
CA GLN A 291 15.77 -5.25 -10.03
C GLN A 291 14.29 -5.55 -10.29
N LEU A 292 13.73 -5.09 -11.40
CA LEU A 292 12.32 -5.37 -11.74
C LEU A 292 12.09 -6.86 -12.02
N SER A 293 13.09 -7.54 -12.60
CA SER A 293 13.03 -8.98 -12.87
C SER A 293 13.12 -9.80 -11.59
N SER A 294 13.96 -9.41 -10.63
CA SER A 294 14.03 -10.04 -9.31
C SER A 294 12.72 -9.83 -8.54
N LEU A 295 12.13 -8.63 -8.60
CA LEU A 295 10.82 -8.36 -8.01
C LEU A 295 9.73 -9.28 -8.58
N LEU A 296 9.66 -9.40 -9.90
CA LEU A 296 8.66 -10.24 -10.55
C LEU A 296 8.92 -11.75 -10.34
N GLY A 297 10.14 -12.20 -10.61
CA GLY A 297 10.52 -13.61 -10.57
C GLY A 297 10.65 -14.15 -9.16
N GLU A 298 11.57 -13.60 -8.37
CA GLU A 298 11.84 -14.09 -7.01
C GLU A 298 10.78 -13.60 -6.02
N GLY A 299 10.37 -12.32 -6.12
CA GLY A 299 9.41 -11.72 -5.20
C GLY A 299 8.00 -12.26 -5.40
N ILE A 300 7.42 -12.09 -6.58
CA ILE A 300 6.00 -12.39 -6.82
C ILE A 300 5.80 -13.86 -7.21
N ILE A 301 6.43 -14.31 -8.31
CA ILE A 301 6.18 -15.66 -8.86
C ILE A 301 6.63 -16.74 -7.88
N THR A 302 7.90 -16.72 -7.47
CA THR A 302 8.43 -17.73 -6.55
C THR A 302 8.05 -17.45 -5.10
N GLY A 303 8.06 -16.18 -4.67
CA GLY A 303 7.89 -15.82 -3.27
C GLY A 303 6.44 -15.76 -2.78
N ILE A 304 5.48 -15.42 -3.65
CA ILE A 304 4.07 -15.30 -3.27
C ILE A 304 3.25 -16.43 -3.88
N TRP A 305 3.24 -16.58 -5.20
CA TRP A 305 2.31 -17.50 -5.87
C TRP A 305 2.54 -18.97 -5.52
N LEU A 306 3.78 -19.36 -5.25
CA LEU A 306 4.11 -20.72 -4.79
C LEU A 306 3.55 -21.05 -3.40
N TYR A 307 3.35 -20.04 -2.54
CA TYR A 307 3.00 -20.21 -1.12
C TYR A 307 1.62 -19.64 -0.75
N ALA A 308 0.90 -19.04 -1.71
CA ALA A 308 -0.40 -18.40 -1.50
C ALA A 308 -1.53 -19.06 -2.31
N GLU A 309 -1.38 -20.34 -2.68
CA GLU A 309 -2.40 -21.09 -3.44
C GLU A 309 -3.74 -21.14 -2.71
N ASP A 310 -3.72 -21.23 -1.39
CA ASP A 310 -4.87 -21.26 -0.49
C ASP A 310 -5.46 -19.86 -0.19
N LYS A 311 -4.87 -18.79 -0.75
CA LYS A 311 -5.18 -17.40 -0.40
C LYS A 311 -5.49 -16.55 -1.63
N PRO A 312 -6.71 -16.66 -2.19
CA PRO A 312 -7.09 -15.94 -3.40
C PRO A 312 -7.01 -14.42 -3.25
N VAL A 313 -7.27 -13.88 -2.06
CA VAL A 313 -7.20 -12.43 -1.79
C VAL A 313 -5.77 -11.89 -1.93
N VAL A 314 -4.78 -12.67 -1.49
CA VAL A 314 -3.35 -12.35 -1.61
C VAL A 314 -2.91 -12.38 -3.07
N VAL A 315 -3.32 -13.42 -3.82
CA VAL A 315 -3.02 -13.52 -5.26
C VAL A 315 -3.66 -12.38 -6.03
N THR A 316 -4.92 -12.04 -5.74
CA THR A 316 -5.63 -10.91 -6.35
C THR A 316 -4.91 -9.59 -6.12
N ALA A 317 -4.43 -9.35 -4.90
CA ALA A 317 -3.62 -8.17 -4.58
C ALA A 317 -2.35 -8.08 -5.43
N THR A 318 -1.68 -9.21 -5.72
CA THR A 318 -0.54 -9.19 -6.65
C THR A 318 -0.96 -8.88 -8.08
N PHE A 319 -2.11 -9.38 -8.55
CA PHE A 319 -2.63 -9.05 -9.88
C PHE A 319 -2.94 -7.56 -10.01
N ASP A 320 -3.49 -6.93 -8.99
CA ASP A 320 -3.78 -5.49 -8.98
C ASP A 320 -2.51 -4.64 -9.16
N ALA A 321 -1.38 -5.10 -8.59
CA ALA A 321 -0.10 -4.39 -8.59
C ALA A 321 0.82 -4.74 -9.78
N LEU A 322 0.49 -5.79 -10.56
CA LEU A 322 1.31 -6.23 -11.69
C LEU A 322 1.36 -5.26 -12.89
N PRO A 323 0.28 -4.58 -13.31
CA PRO A 323 0.30 -3.79 -14.54
C PRO A 323 1.41 -2.73 -14.59
N PRO A 324 1.61 -1.88 -13.55
CA PRO A 324 2.71 -0.90 -13.55
C PRO A 324 4.10 -1.55 -13.60
N LEU A 325 4.27 -2.71 -12.95
CA LEU A 325 5.52 -3.48 -12.99
C LEU A 325 5.80 -4.02 -14.40
N LEU A 326 4.80 -4.58 -15.07
CA LEU A 326 4.93 -5.11 -16.43
C LEU A 326 5.21 -4.00 -17.45
N GLU A 327 4.56 -2.85 -17.32
CA GLU A 327 4.82 -1.66 -18.12
C GLU A 327 6.25 -1.15 -17.90
N ALA A 328 6.71 -1.10 -16.65
CA ALA A 328 8.07 -0.70 -16.32
C ALA A 328 9.14 -1.67 -16.84
N LEU A 329 8.84 -2.97 -16.90
CA LEU A 329 9.73 -4.00 -17.42
C LEU A 329 9.72 -4.09 -18.97
N GLY A 330 8.61 -3.69 -19.59
CA GLY A 330 8.46 -3.72 -21.03
C GLY A 330 8.58 -5.14 -21.60
N ILE A 331 9.17 -5.26 -22.80
CA ILE A 331 9.39 -6.57 -23.45
C ILE A 331 10.17 -7.58 -22.59
N GLY A 332 10.90 -7.11 -21.57
CA GLY A 332 11.56 -7.96 -20.58
C GLY A 332 10.61 -8.89 -19.82
N SER A 333 9.31 -8.57 -19.77
CA SER A 333 8.23 -9.40 -19.21
C SER A 333 8.05 -10.71 -19.99
N ALA A 334 8.50 -10.75 -21.26
CA ALA A 334 8.30 -11.90 -22.13
C ALA A 334 9.02 -13.18 -21.65
N ARG A 335 10.02 -13.06 -20.77
CA ARG A 335 10.69 -14.22 -20.17
C ARG A 335 9.83 -14.93 -19.12
N PHE A 336 8.85 -14.24 -18.56
CA PHE A 336 8.00 -14.74 -17.49
C PHE A 336 6.65 -15.26 -18.02
N LEU A 337 6.39 -15.22 -19.33
CA LEU A 337 5.10 -15.62 -19.91
C LEU A 337 4.70 -17.04 -19.55
N GLN A 338 5.66 -17.95 -19.40
CA GLN A 338 5.40 -19.32 -19.00
C GLN A 338 4.81 -19.45 -17.60
N ALA A 339 5.10 -18.51 -16.69
CA ALA A 339 4.47 -18.46 -15.38
C ALA A 339 3.22 -17.56 -15.39
N LEU A 340 3.30 -16.40 -16.05
CA LEU A 340 2.24 -15.39 -16.05
C LEU A 340 0.97 -15.87 -16.76
N VAL A 341 1.09 -16.38 -17.99
CA VAL A 341 -0.09 -16.72 -18.80
C VAL A 341 -0.90 -17.84 -18.13
N PRO A 342 -0.31 -18.99 -17.72
CA PRO A 342 -1.07 -20.04 -17.06
C PRO A 342 -1.71 -19.59 -15.74
N GLN A 343 -1.01 -18.79 -14.94
CA GLN A 343 -1.55 -18.30 -13.66
C GLN A 343 -2.79 -17.42 -13.88
N LEU A 344 -2.73 -16.52 -14.87
CA LEU A 344 -3.81 -15.60 -15.19
C LEU A 344 -4.99 -16.31 -15.85
N THR A 345 -4.74 -17.24 -16.78
CA THR A 345 -5.82 -18.00 -17.43
C THR A 345 -6.49 -18.97 -16.47
N HIS A 346 -5.74 -19.59 -15.55
CA HIS A 346 -6.30 -20.45 -14.50
C HIS A 346 -7.22 -19.68 -13.55
N ALA A 347 -6.96 -18.39 -13.29
CA ALA A 347 -7.86 -17.54 -12.53
C ALA A 347 -9.21 -17.27 -13.22
N LEU A 348 -9.26 -17.39 -14.56
CA LEU A 348 -10.49 -17.24 -15.35
C LEU A 348 -11.32 -18.52 -15.42
N ILE A 349 -10.68 -19.68 -15.29
CA ILE A 349 -11.35 -20.97 -15.45
C ILE A 349 -12.28 -21.23 -14.25
N PRO A 350 -13.59 -21.48 -14.47
CA PRO A 350 -14.51 -21.82 -13.40
C PRO A 350 -14.07 -23.12 -12.70
N ARG A 351 -14.02 -23.09 -11.37
CA ARG A 351 -13.75 -24.29 -10.56
C ARG A 351 -15.08 -24.88 -10.09
N PRO A 352 -15.34 -26.18 -10.29
CA PRO A 352 -16.55 -26.82 -9.78
C PRO A 352 -16.64 -26.63 -8.26
N LEU A 353 -17.83 -26.31 -7.76
CA LEU A 353 -18.14 -26.22 -6.32
C LEU A 353 -17.45 -25.07 -5.55
N VAL A 354 -16.73 -24.18 -6.24
CA VAL A 354 -16.09 -23.01 -5.63
C VAL A 354 -16.73 -21.74 -6.20
N ASP A 355 -17.15 -20.83 -5.33
CA ASP A 355 -17.69 -19.55 -5.74
C ASP A 355 -16.65 -18.73 -6.52
N ARG A 356 -17.09 -17.99 -7.52
CA ARG A 356 -16.18 -17.17 -8.33
C ARG A 356 -15.67 -15.99 -7.53
N ASP A 357 -14.35 -15.83 -7.56
CA ASP A 357 -13.73 -14.56 -7.20
C ASP A 357 -13.75 -13.62 -8.41
N VAL A 358 -14.82 -12.84 -8.51
CA VAL A 358 -15.01 -11.85 -9.58
C VAL A 358 -13.87 -10.82 -9.60
N GLN A 359 -13.39 -10.40 -8.42
CA GLN A 359 -12.31 -9.41 -8.34
C GLN A 359 -11.03 -9.98 -8.93
N MET A 360 -10.68 -11.23 -8.56
CA MET A 360 -9.53 -11.92 -9.14
C MET A 360 -9.63 -12.04 -10.67
N GLN A 361 -10.82 -12.34 -11.21
CA GLN A 361 -11.05 -12.45 -12.66
C GLN A 361 -10.85 -11.09 -13.37
N LEU A 362 -11.41 -10.01 -12.82
CA LEU A 362 -11.25 -8.67 -13.38
C LEU A 362 -9.78 -8.22 -13.35
N SER A 363 -9.08 -8.47 -12.25
CA SER A 363 -7.66 -8.16 -12.12
C SER A 363 -6.82 -9.00 -13.07
N ALA A 364 -7.14 -10.29 -13.25
CA ALA A 364 -6.47 -11.15 -14.22
C ALA A 364 -6.67 -10.66 -15.66
N ILE A 365 -7.89 -10.27 -16.04
CA ILE A 365 -8.19 -9.67 -17.35
C ILE A 365 -7.34 -8.41 -17.56
N ARG A 366 -7.27 -7.52 -16.58
CA ARG A 366 -6.45 -6.30 -16.65
C ARG A 366 -4.98 -6.61 -16.88
N VAL A 367 -4.42 -7.59 -16.17
CA VAL A 367 -3.01 -8.00 -16.36
C VAL A 367 -2.80 -8.61 -17.75
N LEU A 368 -3.73 -9.44 -18.25
CA LEU A 368 -3.66 -9.99 -19.60
C LEU A 368 -3.68 -8.89 -20.66
N GLU A 369 -4.53 -7.86 -20.50
CA GLU A 369 -4.56 -6.70 -21.39
C GLU A 369 -3.21 -5.98 -21.43
N THR A 370 -2.57 -5.76 -20.27
CA THR A 370 -1.24 -5.14 -20.19
C THR A 370 -0.16 -6.03 -20.80
N LEU A 371 -0.20 -7.35 -20.59
CA LEU A 371 0.73 -8.30 -21.22
C LEU A 371 0.63 -8.28 -22.75
N MET A 372 -0.59 -8.22 -23.28
CA MET A 372 -0.80 -8.09 -24.72
C MET A 372 -0.18 -6.80 -25.26
N ASP A 373 -0.23 -5.69 -24.53
CA ASP A 373 0.37 -4.43 -24.98
C ASP A 373 1.89 -4.47 -24.96
N VAL A 374 2.46 -5.06 -23.91
CA VAL A 374 3.89 -5.03 -23.63
C VAL A 374 4.67 -6.13 -24.36
N CYS A 375 4.05 -7.30 -24.59
CA CYS A 375 4.71 -8.48 -25.13
C CYS A 375 4.18 -8.91 -26.52
N LYS A 376 3.58 -8.00 -27.30
CA LYS A 376 3.01 -8.25 -28.65
C LYS A 376 3.79 -9.27 -29.49
N PRO A 377 5.12 -9.16 -29.67
CA PRO A 377 5.85 -10.05 -30.58
C PRO A 377 5.85 -11.53 -30.18
N ARG A 378 5.62 -11.83 -28.89
CA ARG A 378 5.66 -13.19 -28.33
C ARG A 378 4.28 -13.73 -27.95
N MET A 379 3.20 -12.99 -28.20
CA MET A 379 1.84 -13.43 -27.84
C MET A 379 1.33 -14.58 -28.70
N LYS A 380 1.84 -14.76 -29.94
CA LYS A 380 1.37 -15.81 -30.86
C LYS A 380 1.39 -17.21 -30.24
N SER A 381 2.46 -17.58 -29.55
CA SER A 381 2.58 -18.91 -28.92
C SER A 381 1.65 -19.11 -27.73
N TRP A 382 1.17 -18.03 -27.11
CA TRP A 382 0.31 -18.05 -25.92
C TRP A 382 -1.16 -17.77 -26.23
N SER A 383 -1.46 -17.39 -27.48
CA SER A 383 -2.80 -17.05 -27.93
C SER A 383 -3.83 -18.15 -27.70
N GLU A 384 -3.45 -19.40 -27.95
CA GLU A 384 -4.32 -20.57 -27.75
C GLU A 384 -4.66 -20.77 -26.27
N THR A 385 -3.67 -20.74 -25.38
CA THR A 385 -3.88 -20.86 -23.93
C THR A 385 -4.77 -19.74 -23.39
N MET A 386 -4.58 -18.52 -23.87
CA MET A 386 -5.40 -17.37 -23.48
C MET A 386 -6.84 -17.52 -23.98
N LEU A 387 -7.03 -17.97 -25.23
CA LEU A 387 -8.34 -18.16 -25.82
C LEU A 387 -9.11 -19.30 -25.15
N ASP A 388 -8.45 -20.41 -24.80
CA ASP A 388 -9.06 -21.51 -24.03
C ASP A 388 -9.54 -21.02 -22.65
N GLY A 389 -8.70 -20.27 -21.92
CA GLY A 389 -9.09 -19.70 -20.62
C GLY A 389 -10.26 -18.73 -20.71
N ILE A 390 -10.28 -17.85 -21.72
CA ILE A 390 -11.38 -16.91 -21.98
C ILE A 390 -12.66 -17.66 -22.35
N GLY A 391 -12.55 -18.65 -23.24
CA GLY A 391 -13.68 -19.47 -23.67
C GLY A 391 -14.31 -20.22 -22.50
N ARG A 392 -13.52 -20.89 -21.65
CA ARG A 392 -14.01 -21.59 -20.45
C ARG A 392 -14.67 -20.64 -19.46
N CYS A 393 -14.13 -19.43 -19.27
CA CYS A 393 -14.75 -18.41 -18.43
C CYS A 393 -16.12 -17.99 -18.99
N TRP A 394 -16.21 -17.77 -20.30
CA TRP A 394 -17.45 -17.43 -20.98
C TRP A 394 -18.52 -18.51 -20.84
N VAL A 395 -18.18 -19.78 -21.10
CA VAL A 395 -19.10 -20.92 -20.93
C VAL A 395 -19.58 -20.99 -19.49
N GLY A 396 -18.68 -20.85 -18.53
CA GLY A 396 -19.08 -20.79 -17.12
C GLY A 396 -20.09 -19.67 -16.85
N LEU A 397 -19.84 -18.45 -17.33
CA LEU A 397 -20.77 -17.32 -17.14
C LEU A 397 -22.15 -17.61 -17.74
N TYR A 398 -22.19 -18.25 -18.90
CA TYR A 398 -23.41 -18.64 -19.57
C TYR A 398 -24.20 -19.71 -18.80
N ASP A 399 -23.51 -20.75 -18.29
CA ASP A 399 -24.13 -21.81 -17.48
C ASP A 399 -24.77 -21.26 -16.19
N GLU A 400 -24.14 -20.27 -15.56
CA GLU A 400 -24.69 -19.60 -14.38
C GLU A 400 -25.92 -18.75 -14.71
N GLU A 401 -25.91 -18.02 -15.82
CA GLU A 401 -27.08 -17.25 -16.27
C GLU A 401 -28.29 -18.15 -16.50
N GLN A 402 -28.09 -19.34 -17.07
CA GLN A 402 -29.17 -20.30 -17.26
C GLN A 402 -29.70 -20.86 -15.93
N ARG A 403 -28.82 -21.10 -14.94
CA ARG A 403 -29.23 -21.53 -13.60
C ARG A 403 -30.02 -20.43 -12.89
N ASP A 404 -29.56 -19.19 -12.93
CA ASP A 404 -30.21 -18.07 -12.26
C ASP A 404 -31.57 -17.74 -12.88
N ALA A 405 -31.74 -17.94 -14.20
CA ALA A 405 -33.03 -17.73 -14.88
C ALA A 405 -34.15 -18.65 -14.36
N THR A 406 -33.81 -19.74 -13.67
CA THR A 406 -34.79 -20.65 -13.06
C THR A 406 -35.17 -20.27 -11.62
N VAL A 407 -34.47 -19.32 -10.98
CA VAL A 407 -34.70 -18.90 -9.59
C VAL A 407 -35.38 -17.52 -9.57
N ASN A 408 -36.64 -17.48 -9.15
CA ASN A 408 -37.46 -16.26 -9.13
C ASN A 408 -36.80 -15.12 -8.32
N SER A 409 -36.66 -13.95 -8.95
CA SER A 409 -35.84 -12.83 -8.47
C SER A 409 -36.63 -11.84 -7.60
N GLU A 410 -36.36 -11.77 -6.30
CA GLU A 410 -36.81 -10.64 -5.46
C GLU A 410 -35.71 -9.77 -4.87
N LYS A 411 -34.42 -10.13 -4.99
CA LYS A 411 -33.31 -9.21 -4.73
C LYS A 411 -32.15 -9.55 -5.67
N ARG A 412 -31.79 -8.67 -6.62
CA ARG A 412 -30.58 -8.82 -7.44
C ARG A 412 -29.35 -8.68 -6.53
N PRO A 413 -28.60 -9.76 -6.25
CA PRO A 413 -27.50 -9.65 -5.30
C PRO A 413 -26.29 -8.98 -5.95
N LYS A 414 -25.40 -8.40 -5.13
CA LYS A 414 -24.17 -7.71 -5.60
C LYS A 414 -23.27 -8.59 -6.48
N TYR A 415 -23.30 -9.92 -6.34
CA TYR A 415 -22.51 -10.83 -7.18
C TYR A 415 -22.92 -10.79 -8.66
N LEU A 416 -24.19 -10.49 -8.98
CA LEU A 416 -24.66 -10.38 -10.37
C LEU A 416 -24.04 -9.17 -11.09
N GLN A 417 -23.87 -8.04 -10.41
CA GLN A 417 -23.24 -6.84 -11.00
C GLN A 417 -21.79 -7.10 -11.39
N GLY A 418 -21.06 -7.86 -10.56
CA GLY A 418 -19.70 -8.25 -10.83
C GLY A 418 -19.58 -9.21 -12.02
N ARG A 419 -20.48 -10.19 -12.11
CA ARG A 419 -20.59 -11.12 -13.26
C ARG A 419 -20.78 -10.37 -14.58
N ASP A 420 -21.70 -9.42 -14.59
CA ASP A 420 -22.02 -8.62 -15.78
C ASP A 420 -20.83 -7.74 -16.23
N GLU A 421 -19.97 -7.30 -15.30
CA GLU A 421 -18.73 -6.60 -15.64
C GLU A 421 -17.72 -7.54 -16.31
N VAL A 422 -17.47 -8.74 -15.76
CA VAL A 422 -16.58 -9.72 -16.38
C VAL A 422 -17.06 -10.07 -17.79
N LYS A 423 -18.36 -10.35 -17.96
CA LYS A 423 -18.95 -10.68 -19.25
C LYS A 423 -18.82 -9.55 -20.27
N ARG A 424 -18.85 -8.28 -19.84
CA ARG A 424 -18.61 -7.11 -20.72
C ARG A 424 -17.14 -6.91 -21.09
N ARG A 425 -16.20 -7.35 -20.25
CA ARG A 425 -14.76 -7.22 -20.48
C ARG A 425 -14.19 -8.34 -21.36
N LEU A 426 -14.74 -9.56 -21.29
CA LEU A 426 -14.23 -10.70 -22.07
C LEU A 426 -14.24 -10.49 -23.60
N PRO A 427 -15.31 -9.97 -24.24
CA PRO A 427 -15.30 -9.68 -25.67
C PRO A 427 -14.22 -8.68 -26.06
N LYS A 428 -14.06 -7.61 -25.26
CA LYS A 428 -13.01 -6.60 -25.48
C LYS A 428 -11.61 -7.19 -25.39
N LEU A 429 -11.39 -8.11 -24.44
CA LEU A 429 -10.15 -8.86 -24.30
C LEU A 429 -9.89 -9.74 -25.52
N CYS A 430 -10.90 -10.47 -26.00
CA CYS A 430 -10.82 -11.28 -27.21
C CYS A 430 -10.50 -10.43 -28.44
N SER A 431 -11.19 -9.31 -28.66
CA SER A 431 -10.91 -8.41 -29.77
C SER A 431 -9.50 -7.83 -29.71
N LYS A 432 -9.00 -7.51 -28.52
CA LYS A 432 -7.60 -7.09 -28.33
C LYS A 432 -6.62 -8.21 -28.68
N LEU A 433 -6.90 -9.43 -28.26
CA LEU A 433 -6.08 -10.61 -28.58
C LEU A 433 -6.04 -10.86 -30.09
N ILE A 434 -7.17 -10.73 -30.78
CA ILE A 434 -7.28 -10.84 -32.25
C ILE A 434 -6.47 -9.76 -32.96
N ARG A 435 -6.53 -8.51 -32.49
CA ARG A 435 -5.73 -7.40 -33.03
C ARG A 435 -4.23 -7.64 -32.90
N VAL A 436 -3.79 -8.32 -31.84
CA VAL A 436 -2.38 -8.67 -31.62
C VAL A 436 -1.98 -9.93 -32.40
N CYS A 437 -2.90 -10.86 -32.60
CA CYS A 437 -2.68 -12.16 -33.25
C CYS A 437 -3.80 -12.44 -34.28
N PRO A 438 -3.69 -11.94 -35.52
CA PRO A 438 -4.75 -12.08 -36.53
C PRO A 438 -4.98 -13.53 -36.97
N ASP A 439 -3.98 -14.41 -36.79
CA ASP A 439 -4.08 -15.85 -37.07
C ASP A 439 -5.24 -16.54 -36.33
N ILE A 440 -5.70 -15.94 -35.22
CA ILE A 440 -6.84 -16.43 -34.43
C ILE A 440 -8.13 -16.40 -35.25
N MET A 441 -8.31 -15.36 -36.06
CA MET A 441 -9.53 -15.20 -36.87
C MET A 441 -9.71 -16.32 -37.87
N GLN A 442 -8.60 -16.76 -38.47
CA GLN A 442 -8.65 -17.75 -39.55
C GLN A 442 -8.74 -19.18 -39.02
N ASN A 443 -8.09 -19.48 -37.89
CA ASN A 443 -7.91 -20.86 -37.45
C ASN A 443 -8.82 -21.28 -36.28
N TYR A 444 -9.18 -20.34 -35.40
CA TYR A 444 -9.81 -20.68 -34.12
C TYR A 444 -11.27 -20.22 -34.05
N ILE A 445 -11.61 -19.00 -34.51
CA ILE A 445 -13.01 -18.51 -34.50
C ILE A 445 -13.97 -19.49 -35.22
N PRO A 446 -13.65 -20.04 -36.42
CA PRO A 446 -14.54 -21.00 -37.08
C PRO A 446 -14.81 -22.24 -36.22
N ARG A 447 -13.81 -22.74 -35.49
CA ARG A 447 -13.96 -23.92 -34.61
C ARG A 447 -14.90 -23.65 -33.43
N PHE A 448 -14.84 -22.45 -32.85
CA PHE A 448 -15.79 -22.05 -31.79
C PHE A 448 -17.22 -21.91 -32.32
N MET A 449 -17.37 -21.33 -33.51
CA MET A 449 -18.67 -21.13 -34.15
C MET A 449 -19.30 -22.44 -34.65
N GLU A 450 -18.48 -23.43 -35.05
CA GLU A 450 -18.89 -24.80 -35.37
C GLU A 450 -19.33 -25.56 -34.11
N ALA A 451 -18.69 -25.33 -32.96
CA ALA A 451 -19.02 -26.01 -31.71
C ALA A 451 -20.39 -25.59 -31.14
N ASP A 452 -20.63 -24.28 -30.97
CA ASP A 452 -21.94 -23.75 -30.62
C ASP A 452 -22.05 -22.26 -30.98
N ARG A 453 -22.72 -21.99 -32.11
CA ARG A 453 -22.92 -20.63 -32.61
C ARG A 453 -23.69 -19.75 -31.63
N THR A 454 -24.69 -20.31 -30.92
CA THR A 454 -25.55 -19.52 -30.03
C THR A 454 -24.82 -19.13 -28.75
N LEU A 455 -23.92 -19.99 -28.28
CA LEU A 455 -23.11 -19.78 -27.09
C LEU A 455 -22.01 -18.74 -27.32
N PHE A 456 -21.25 -18.85 -28.42
CA PHE A 456 -20.04 -18.06 -28.63
C PHE A 456 -20.24 -16.76 -29.43
N GLN A 457 -21.40 -16.57 -30.07
CA GLN A 457 -21.69 -15.33 -30.81
C GLN A 457 -21.54 -14.07 -29.93
N GLY A 458 -21.87 -14.16 -28.64
CA GLY A 458 -21.73 -13.05 -27.70
C GLY A 458 -20.28 -12.70 -27.33
N LEU A 459 -19.35 -13.62 -27.51
CA LEU A 459 -17.93 -13.43 -27.20
C LEU A 459 -17.18 -12.69 -28.32
N PHE A 460 -17.63 -12.86 -29.57
CA PHE A 460 -16.96 -12.32 -30.77
C PHE A 460 -17.68 -11.11 -31.39
N ILE A 461 -18.52 -10.39 -30.64
CA ILE A 461 -19.35 -9.28 -31.15
C ILE A 461 -18.51 -8.15 -31.77
N ASP A 462 -17.36 -7.83 -31.19
CA ASP A 462 -16.52 -6.67 -31.57
C ASP A 462 -15.42 -7.02 -32.61
N VAL A 463 -15.53 -8.17 -33.30
CA VAL A 463 -14.49 -8.64 -34.24
C VAL A 463 -14.66 -8.04 -35.64
N ASP A 464 -15.86 -7.55 -35.96
CA ASP A 464 -16.22 -6.98 -37.28
C ASP A 464 -16.09 -5.44 -37.37
N SER A 465 -15.53 -4.77 -36.34
CA SER A 465 -15.44 -3.29 -36.26
C SER A 465 -14.04 -2.71 -36.04
#